data_AF-A0A7R9TH80-F1
#
_entry.id   AF-A0A7R9TH80-F1
#
_cell.length_a   1.000
_cell.length_b   1.000
_cell.length_c   1.000
_cell.angle_alpha   90.00
_cell.angle_beta   90.00
_cell.angle_gamma   90.00
#
_symmetry.space_group_name_H-M   'P 1'
#
loop_
_entity.id
_entity.type
_entity.pdbx_description
1 polymer ?
#
loop_
_entity_poly.entity_id
_entity_poly.type
_entity_poly.pdbx_seq_one_letter_code
_entity_poly.pdbx_strand_id
1 'polypeptide(L)'
;CICATQMLESMISNPLPTRAEMTDVANAVFDGADATMLSGETANGDFPADAVAIMARISQNAQASIDYSRHFNHIRRFTPKPLKSLEGVCSSAVKASIDMGAALVAVSTNRYEPVAMLAKYRPRCPIVVATTDAKLAALCNTVCGVWPLLLEEDPQGKTLARIKYFAQRMCLADLKPGDGQSDQIVSVSSVSGSMEKTNMLFRCVVVGDEAADLYEAKGAYSGVDTISLKSTKVSLQTVCEPLRRAVRKTKIVCTMGPKCWDEETLVNLMRAGMNVARFNFSHGDHEGHGAVMDRVRAVAARENPQLAVLLDTKGPEIRTAMLRDHKAIEIEAGQTVIVEAVGAAYTSFEGYKTDEETRIGLSYDKLCKSVKPGSVILIADGTLSLKVEEIINDRELRALALNPKSLGERKNCNLPGVKVDIPVLTEKDIDDLV
;
A
#
# COMPACT_ATOMS: atom_id res chain seq x y z
N CYS A 1 -0.76 -4.39 -2.97
CA CYS A 1 0.49 -3.61 -3.19
C CYS A 1 0.44 -2.36 -2.33
N ILE A 2 1.47 -2.11 -1.52
CA ILE A 2 1.61 -0.88 -0.72
C ILE A 2 2.75 -0.07 -1.36
N CYS A 3 2.48 1.16 -1.77
CA CYS A 3 3.53 2.09 -2.18
C CYS A 3 4.02 2.83 -0.94
N ALA A 4 5.31 2.74 -0.67
CA ALA A 4 5.90 3.08 0.62
C ALA A 4 7.19 3.88 0.46
N THR A 5 7.52 4.64 1.50
CA THR A 5 8.69 5.54 1.60
C THR A 5 8.61 6.74 0.65
N GLN A 6 9.23 7.87 1.04
CA GLN A 6 9.34 9.10 0.23
C GLN A 6 7.99 9.59 -0.34
N MET A 7 6.91 9.49 0.45
CA MET A 7 5.58 9.88 -0.01
C MET A 7 5.29 11.36 0.29
N LEU A 8 5.26 11.75 1.57
CA LEU A 8 5.04 13.14 2.01
C LEU A 8 6.11 13.55 3.03
N GLU A 9 7.37 13.16 2.80
CA GLU A 9 8.46 13.24 3.78
C GLU A 9 8.68 14.66 4.34
N SER A 10 8.52 15.71 3.52
CA SER A 10 8.61 17.10 3.96
C SER A 10 7.58 17.46 5.04
N MET A 11 6.48 16.71 5.14
CA MET A 11 5.44 16.90 6.16
C MET A 11 5.83 16.41 7.56
N ILE A 12 7.01 15.81 7.72
CA ILE A 12 7.58 15.56 9.05
C ILE A 12 7.73 16.89 9.81
N SER A 13 8.19 17.94 9.13
CA SER A 13 8.46 19.25 9.74
C SER A 13 7.66 20.40 9.13
N ASN A 14 6.91 20.17 8.05
CA ASN A 14 6.11 21.19 7.38
C ASN A 14 4.61 20.84 7.37
N PRO A 15 3.71 21.83 7.48
CA PRO A 15 2.27 21.57 7.45
C PRO A 15 1.73 21.23 6.06
N LEU A 16 2.54 21.39 5.00
CA LEU A 16 2.16 21.12 3.61
C LEU A 16 3.29 20.41 2.87
N PRO A 17 2.96 19.48 1.95
CA PRO A 17 3.95 18.81 1.14
C PRO A 17 4.38 19.68 -0.05
N THR A 18 5.48 19.27 -0.66
CA THR A 18 5.93 19.82 -1.94
C THR A 18 5.03 19.36 -3.09
N ARG A 19 5.11 20.08 -4.22
CA ARG A 19 4.42 19.66 -5.45
C ARG A 19 4.92 18.31 -5.97
N ALA A 20 6.21 17.99 -5.79
CA ALA A 20 6.80 16.73 -6.23
C ALA A 20 6.17 15.55 -5.48
N GLU A 21 6.14 15.61 -4.15
CA GLU A 21 5.52 14.61 -3.28
C GLU A 21 4.03 14.39 -3.60
N MET A 22 3.27 15.46 -3.82
CA MET A 22 1.87 15.33 -4.26
C MET A 22 1.73 14.58 -5.59
N THR A 23 2.68 14.78 -6.51
CA THR A 23 2.71 14.11 -7.80
C THR A 23 3.07 12.64 -7.66
N ASP A 24 4.00 12.30 -6.77
CA ASP A 24 4.42 10.93 -6.51
C ASP A 24 3.30 10.10 -5.88
N VAL A 25 2.58 10.66 -4.89
CA VAL A 25 1.37 10.05 -4.33
C VAL A 25 0.32 9.81 -5.42
N ALA A 26 0.06 10.80 -6.28
CA ALA A 26 -0.92 10.67 -7.35
C ALA A 26 -0.52 9.57 -8.36
N ASN A 27 0.75 9.48 -8.72
CA ASN A 27 1.27 8.45 -9.61
C ASN A 27 1.15 7.05 -8.99
N ALA A 28 1.43 6.88 -7.70
CA ALA A 28 1.21 5.60 -7.01
C ALA A 28 -0.25 5.13 -7.14
N VAL A 29 -1.21 6.06 -7.08
CA VAL A 29 -2.63 5.78 -7.29
C VAL A 29 -2.95 5.43 -8.74
N PHE A 30 -2.39 6.16 -9.72
CA PHE A 30 -2.56 5.86 -11.15
C PHE A 30 -1.97 4.52 -11.55
N ASP A 31 -0.85 4.14 -10.96
CA ASP A 31 -0.18 2.84 -11.14
C ASP A 31 -0.94 1.69 -10.45
N GLY A 32 -1.96 2.01 -9.65
CA GLY A 32 -2.90 1.05 -9.11
C GLY A 32 -2.50 0.48 -7.75
N ALA A 33 -1.76 1.23 -6.92
CA ALA A 33 -1.46 0.85 -5.55
C ALA A 33 -2.75 0.56 -4.75
N ASP A 34 -2.73 -0.52 -3.94
CA ASP A 34 -3.85 -0.81 -3.04
C ASP A 34 -3.86 0.16 -1.85
N ALA A 35 -2.65 0.51 -1.39
CA ALA A 35 -2.44 1.47 -0.32
C ALA A 35 -1.21 2.34 -0.56
N THR A 36 -1.21 3.53 0.03
CA THR A 36 -0.04 4.39 0.21
C THR A 36 0.35 4.42 1.69
N MET A 37 1.64 4.54 1.99
CA MET A 37 2.15 4.46 3.36
C MET A 37 2.83 5.75 3.81
N LEU A 38 2.48 6.20 5.01
CA LEU A 38 3.17 7.25 5.76
C LEU A 38 4.11 6.58 6.78
N SER A 39 5.37 7.01 6.77
CA SER A 39 6.45 6.48 7.59
C SER A 39 6.76 7.45 8.73
N GLY A 40 7.77 8.32 8.55
CA GLY A 40 8.15 9.30 9.56
C GLY A 40 7.07 10.34 9.80
N GLU A 41 6.27 10.63 8.78
CA GLU A 41 5.20 11.65 8.80
C GLU A 41 4.20 11.40 9.94
N THR A 42 3.78 10.14 10.14
CA THR A 42 2.86 9.78 11.23
C THR A 42 3.59 9.34 12.50
N ALA A 43 4.74 8.69 12.36
CA ALA A 43 5.44 8.12 13.52
C ALA A 43 6.12 9.20 14.39
N ASN A 44 6.77 10.18 13.76
CA ASN A 44 7.64 11.17 14.41
C ASN A 44 7.43 12.60 13.89
N GLY A 45 6.49 12.83 12.97
CA GLY A 45 6.22 14.15 12.41
C GLY A 45 5.42 15.06 13.33
N ASP A 46 5.50 16.36 13.06
CA ASP A 46 4.77 17.40 13.80
C ASP A 46 3.32 17.57 13.32
N PHE A 47 2.98 17.02 12.15
CA PHE A 47 1.66 17.16 11.51
C PHE A 47 1.03 15.81 11.09
N PRO A 48 0.93 14.81 12.00
CA PRO A 48 0.59 13.44 11.61
C PRO A 48 -0.83 13.32 11.03
N ALA A 49 -1.83 13.98 11.63
CA ALA A 49 -3.21 13.96 11.14
C ALA A 49 -3.38 14.70 9.81
N ASP A 50 -2.70 15.84 9.64
CA ASP A 50 -2.72 16.60 8.40
C ASP A 50 -2.08 15.83 7.24
N ALA A 51 -0.98 15.11 7.51
CA ALA A 51 -0.35 14.23 6.52
C ALA A 51 -1.31 13.16 6.02
N VAL A 52 -2.08 12.51 6.92
CA VAL A 52 -3.12 11.56 6.53
C VAL A 52 -4.22 12.22 5.71
N ALA A 53 -4.71 13.38 6.15
CA ALA A 53 -5.79 14.10 5.47
C ALA A 53 -5.37 14.55 4.06
N ILE A 54 -4.14 15.03 3.90
CA ILE A 54 -3.59 15.45 2.60
C ILE A 54 -3.37 14.23 1.70
N MET A 55 -2.77 13.15 2.20
CA MET A 55 -2.65 11.87 1.48
C MET A 55 -4.01 11.38 0.99
N ALA A 56 -5.05 11.48 1.84
CA ALA A 56 -6.41 11.08 1.49
C ALA A 56 -7.00 11.94 0.37
N ARG A 57 -6.82 13.27 0.43
CA ARG A 57 -7.29 14.21 -0.60
C ARG A 57 -6.59 13.99 -1.93
N ILE A 58 -5.26 13.82 -1.94
CA ILE A 58 -4.50 13.56 -3.17
C ILE A 58 -4.99 12.24 -3.80
N SER A 59 -5.16 11.20 -2.98
CA SER A 59 -5.64 9.90 -3.45
C SER A 59 -7.04 9.99 -4.06
N GLN A 60 -7.96 10.69 -3.39
CA GLN A 60 -9.32 10.92 -3.90
C GLN A 60 -9.32 11.71 -5.21
N ASN A 61 -8.48 12.75 -5.32
CA ASN A 61 -8.33 13.57 -6.52
C ASN A 61 -7.77 12.76 -7.70
N ALA A 62 -6.71 11.99 -7.49
CA ALA A 62 -6.15 11.13 -8.52
C ALA A 62 -7.18 10.11 -9.03
N GLN A 63 -7.96 9.50 -8.13
CA GLN A 63 -8.95 8.48 -8.49
C GLN A 63 -10.11 8.98 -9.37
N ALA A 64 -10.48 10.25 -9.23
CA ALA A 64 -11.50 10.87 -10.07
C ALA A 64 -11.07 10.93 -11.54
N SER A 65 -9.76 10.93 -11.79
CA SER A 65 -9.17 11.03 -13.11
C SER A 65 -8.89 9.67 -13.76
N ILE A 66 -9.21 8.54 -13.13
CA ILE A 66 -8.96 7.21 -13.69
C ILE A 66 -10.03 6.83 -14.73
N ASP A 67 -9.59 6.38 -15.91
CA ASP A 67 -10.46 5.73 -16.90
C ASP A 67 -10.62 4.24 -16.59
N TYR A 68 -11.57 3.93 -15.71
CA TYR A 68 -11.81 2.56 -15.24
C TYR A 68 -12.10 1.56 -16.36
N SER A 69 -12.76 1.98 -17.44
CA SER A 69 -13.03 1.08 -18.59
C SER A 69 -11.75 0.67 -19.31
N ARG A 70 -10.83 1.62 -19.56
CA ARG A 70 -9.52 1.33 -20.17
C ARG A 70 -8.64 0.53 -19.22
N HIS A 71 -8.62 0.89 -17.94
CA HIS A 71 -7.84 0.20 -16.92
C HIS A 71 -8.27 -1.28 -16.76
N PHE A 72 -9.59 -1.53 -16.69
CA PHE A 72 -10.16 -2.88 -16.71
C PHE A 72 -9.73 -3.68 -17.94
N ASN A 73 -9.88 -3.09 -19.14
CA ASN A 73 -9.54 -3.75 -20.40
C ASN A 73 -8.04 -4.10 -20.48
N HIS A 74 -7.17 -3.22 -19.97
CA HIS A 74 -5.74 -3.47 -19.88
C HIS A 74 -5.46 -4.70 -19.00
N ILE A 75 -5.94 -4.71 -17.75
CA ILE A 75 -5.75 -5.83 -16.81
C ILE A 75 -6.28 -7.13 -17.40
N ARG A 76 -7.49 -7.10 -17.99
CA ARG A 76 -8.13 -8.28 -18.56
C ARG A 76 -7.41 -8.83 -19.79
N ARG A 77 -6.80 -7.96 -20.60
CA ARG A 77 -6.00 -8.33 -21.79
C ARG A 77 -4.72 -9.06 -21.40
N PHE A 78 -4.03 -8.61 -20.36
CA PHE A 78 -2.76 -9.21 -19.90
C PHE A 78 -2.94 -10.32 -18.84
N THR A 79 -4.17 -10.59 -18.41
CA THR A 79 -4.45 -11.75 -17.55
C THR A 79 -4.42 -13.05 -18.38
N PRO A 80 -3.63 -14.07 -17.97
CA PRO A 80 -3.52 -15.35 -18.66
C PRO A 80 -4.87 -16.01 -18.98
N LYS A 81 -4.96 -16.68 -20.14
CA LYS A 81 -6.17 -17.40 -20.60
C LYS A 81 -5.88 -18.90 -20.76
N PRO A 82 -6.89 -19.78 -20.59
CA PRO A 82 -8.27 -19.49 -20.18
C PRO A 82 -8.36 -19.05 -18.71
N LEU A 83 -9.39 -18.26 -18.39
CA LEU A 83 -9.65 -17.86 -17.00
C LEU A 83 -10.22 -19.03 -16.20
N LYS A 84 -9.85 -19.13 -14.92
CA LYS A 84 -10.52 -20.03 -13.96
C LYS A 84 -11.95 -19.55 -13.71
N SER A 85 -12.86 -20.45 -13.33
CA SER A 85 -14.30 -20.13 -13.16
C SER A 85 -14.55 -18.92 -12.25
N LEU A 86 -13.92 -18.87 -11.07
CA LEU A 86 -14.06 -17.74 -10.14
C LEU A 86 -13.61 -16.41 -10.77
N GLU A 87 -12.48 -16.41 -11.48
CA GLU A 87 -11.96 -15.21 -12.12
C GLU A 87 -12.81 -14.80 -13.35
N GLY A 88 -13.34 -15.77 -14.07
CA GLY A 88 -14.33 -15.54 -15.14
C GLY A 88 -15.57 -14.82 -14.61
N VAL A 89 -16.14 -15.30 -13.50
CA VAL A 89 -17.29 -14.67 -12.82
C VAL A 89 -16.94 -13.28 -12.30
N CYS A 90 -15.84 -13.12 -11.57
CA CYS A 90 -15.47 -11.83 -10.97
C CYS A 90 -15.13 -10.78 -12.04
N SER A 91 -14.38 -11.15 -13.08
CA SER A 91 -14.06 -10.21 -14.17
C SER A 91 -15.30 -9.80 -14.95
N SER A 92 -16.27 -10.71 -15.13
CA SER A 92 -17.55 -10.40 -15.78
C SER A 92 -18.45 -9.53 -14.91
N ALA A 93 -18.48 -9.78 -13.60
CA ALA A 93 -19.18 -8.94 -12.62
C ALA A 93 -18.65 -7.50 -12.62
N VAL A 94 -17.32 -7.34 -12.62
CA VAL A 94 -16.71 -6.00 -12.69
C VAL A 94 -16.99 -5.34 -14.04
N LYS A 95 -16.93 -6.08 -15.15
CA LYS A 95 -17.33 -5.55 -16.47
C LYS A 95 -18.77 -5.04 -16.47
N ALA A 96 -19.70 -5.84 -15.95
CA ALA A 96 -21.09 -5.43 -15.79
C ALA A 96 -21.21 -4.16 -14.95
N SER A 97 -20.48 -4.08 -13.83
CA SER A 97 -20.51 -2.88 -12.96
C SER A 97 -20.05 -1.61 -13.68
N ILE A 98 -19.08 -1.72 -14.59
CA ILE A 98 -18.56 -0.60 -15.38
C ILE A 98 -19.58 -0.19 -16.45
N ASP A 99 -20.12 -1.16 -17.19
CA ASP A 99 -21.01 -0.90 -18.32
C ASP A 99 -22.35 -0.33 -17.89
N MET A 100 -22.83 -0.78 -16.73
CA MET A 100 -24.08 -0.32 -16.12
C MET A 100 -23.92 0.96 -15.30
N GLY A 101 -22.69 1.41 -15.05
CA GLY A 101 -22.43 2.49 -14.09
C GLY A 101 -22.93 2.16 -12.68
N ALA A 102 -22.79 0.89 -12.26
CA ALA A 102 -23.32 0.41 -10.99
C ALA A 102 -22.84 1.26 -9.81
N ALA A 103 -23.74 1.57 -8.89
CA ALA A 103 -23.46 2.30 -7.67
C ALA A 103 -22.58 1.49 -6.70
N LEU A 104 -22.68 0.15 -6.75
CA LEU A 104 -21.98 -0.74 -5.82
C LEU A 104 -21.76 -2.14 -6.40
N VAL A 105 -20.62 -2.76 -6.04
CA VAL A 105 -20.45 -4.22 -6.09
C VAL A 105 -20.66 -4.79 -4.69
N ALA A 106 -21.68 -5.63 -4.51
CA ALA A 106 -21.99 -6.29 -3.25
C ALA A 106 -21.47 -7.72 -3.26
N VAL A 107 -20.72 -8.15 -2.24
CA VAL A 107 -20.12 -9.47 -2.16
C VAL A 107 -20.44 -10.12 -0.83
N SER A 108 -20.80 -11.41 -0.84
CA SER A 108 -21.05 -12.20 0.37
C SER A 108 -20.11 -13.39 0.41
N THR A 109 -19.11 -13.37 1.30
CA THR A 109 -18.10 -14.45 1.40
C THR A 109 -17.28 -14.38 2.69
N ASN A 110 -16.79 -15.53 3.16
CA ASN A 110 -15.75 -15.66 4.19
C ASN A 110 -14.39 -16.03 3.59
N ARG A 111 -14.27 -15.96 2.26
CA ARG A 111 -13.05 -16.29 1.52
C ARG A 111 -12.42 -15.04 0.92
N TYR A 112 -11.10 -14.96 0.94
CA TYR A 112 -10.38 -13.81 0.39
C TYR A 112 -10.36 -13.78 -1.14
N GLU A 113 -10.36 -14.95 -1.80
CA GLU A 113 -10.12 -15.02 -3.24
C GLU A 113 -11.16 -14.27 -4.09
N PRO A 114 -12.48 -14.36 -3.84
CA PRO A 114 -13.46 -13.55 -4.56
C PRO A 114 -13.23 -12.04 -4.37
N VAL A 115 -12.88 -11.61 -3.16
CA VAL A 115 -12.60 -10.20 -2.84
C VAL A 115 -11.38 -9.71 -3.64
N ALA A 116 -10.28 -10.47 -3.58
CA ALA A 116 -9.06 -10.16 -4.31
C ALA A 116 -9.29 -10.12 -5.82
N MET A 117 -10.07 -11.06 -6.37
CA MET A 117 -10.38 -11.11 -7.79
C MET A 117 -11.24 -9.92 -8.24
N LEU A 118 -12.25 -9.53 -7.47
CA LEU A 118 -13.06 -8.35 -7.79
C LEU A 118 -12.23 -7.06 -7.71
N ALA A 119 -11.42 -6.91 -6.65
CA ALA A 119 -10.55 -5.75 -6.48
C ALA A 119 -9.45 -5.66 -7.55
N LYS A 120 -8.91 -6.80 -8.00
CA LYS A 120 -7.92 -6.88 -9.10
C LYS A 120 -8.40 -6.15 -10.35
N TYR A 121 -9.68 -6.26 -10.70
CA TYR A 121 -10.23 -5.66 -11.92
C TYR A 121 -10.66 -4.19 -11.75
N ARG A 122 -10.43 -3.59 -10.57
CA ARG A 122 -10.58 -2.15 -10.27
C ARG A 122 -11.93 -1.57 -10.74
N PRO A 123 -13.07 -2.03 -10.19
CA PRO A 123 -14.35 -1.39 -10.47
C PRO A 123 -14.33 0.10 -10.13
N ARG A 124 -15.14 0.89 -10.86
CA ARG A 124 -15.31 2.32 -10.58
C ARG A 124 -15.95 2.53 -9.21
N CYS A 125 -16.98 1.76 -8.90
CA CYS A 125 -17.74 1.84 -7.65
C CYS A 125 -17.09 1.08 -6.49
N PRO A 126 -17.53 1.34 -5.24
CA PRO A 126 -17.10 0.60 -4.07
C PRO A 126 -17.46 -0.90 -4.15
N ILE A 127 -16.63 -1.74 -3.55
CA ILE A 127 -16.93 -3.15 -3.28
C ILE A 127 -17.26 -3.27 -1.80
N VAL A 128 -18.49 -3.66 -1.46
CA VAL A 128 -18.86 -3.96 -0.06
C VAL A 128 -18.85 -5.47 0.15
N VAL A 129 -18.06 -5.93 1.11
CA VAL A 129 -17.87 -7.35 1.44
C VAL A 129 -18.58 -7.66 2.74
N ALA A 130 -19.71 -8.34 2.66
CA ALA A 130 -20.36 -8.95 3.80
C ALA A 130 -19.66 -10.26 4.18
N THR A 131 -19.19 -10.35 5.42
CA THR A 131 -18.47 -11.51 5.95
C THR A 131 -18.78 -11.70 7.43
N THR A 132 -18.76 -12.93 7.92
CA THR A 132 -18.77 -13.24 9.35
C THR A 132 -17.36 -13.48 9.91
N ASP A 133 -16.33 -13.44 9.06
CA ASP A 133 -14.93 -13.60 9.46
C ASP A 133 -14.27 -12.24 9.72
N ALA A 134 -13.96 -11.98 10.99
CA ALA A 134 -13.27 -10.77 11.42
C ALA A 134 -11.87 -10.63 10.78
N LYS A 135 -11.19 -11.75 10.46
CA LYS A 135 -9.87 -11.70 9.80
C LYS A 135 -10.02 -11.21 8.36
N LEU A 136 -11.00 -11.73 7.61
CA LEU A 136 -11.30 -11.23 6.28
C LEU A 136 -11.74 -9.75 6.31
N ALA A 137 -12.55 -9.35 7.30
CA ALA A 137 -12.95 -7.96 7.47
C ALA A 137 -11.72 -7.05 7.66
N ALA A 138 -10.78 -7.39 8.54
CA ALA A 138 -9.55 -6.63 8.70
C ALA A 138 -8.73 -6.60 7.39
N LEU A 139 -8.57 -7.74 6.71
CA LEU A 139 -7.82 -7.83 5.46
C LEU A 139 -8.39 -6.94 4.35
N CYS A 140 -9.72 -6.78 4.27
CA CYS A 140 -10.37 -5.88 3.32
C CYS A 140 -9.90 -4.42 3.45
N ASN A 141 -9.46 -3.98 4.63
CA ASN A 141 -8.90 -2.63 4.82
C ASN A 141 -7.50 -2.45 4.24
N THR A 142 -6.88 -3.51 3.72
CA THR A 142 -5.61 -3.45 2.98
C THR A 142 -5.79 -3.42 1.46
N VAL A 143 -7.02 -3.59 0.96
CA VAL A 143 -7.32 -3.75 -0.47
C VAL A 143 -8.04 -2.52 -1.02
N CYS A 144 -7.57 -1.97 -2.15
CA CYS A 144 -8.16 -0.76 -2.72
C CYS A 144 -9.61 -1.00 -3.17
N GLY A 145 -10.49 -0.08 -2.79
CA GLY A 145 -11.89 -0.06 -3.18
C GLY A 145 -12.78 -1.04 -2.45
N VAL A 146 -12.29 -1.68 -1.38
CA VAL A 146 -13.04 -2.67 -0.60
C VAL A 146 -13.46 -2.10 0.76
N TRP A 147 -14.72 -2.29 1.13
CA TRP A 147 -15.29 -1.94 2.43
C TRP A 147 -15.91 -3.17 3.08
N PRO A 148 -15.41 -3.63 4.23
CA PRO A 148 -15.99 -4.77 4.89
C PRO A 148 -17.27 -4.38 5.64
N LEU A 149 -18.21 -5.32 5.69
CA LEU A 149 -19.36 -5.33 6.58
C LEU A 149 -19.26 -6.63 7.38
N LEU A 150 -18.73 -6.51 8.61
CA LEU A 150 -18.69 -7.63 9.53
C LEU A 150 -20.10 -7.91 10.06
N LEU A 151 -20.55 -9.14 9.88
CA LEU A 151 -21.84 -9.65 10.32
C LEU A 151 -21.62 -10.61 11.49
N GLU A 152 -22.50 -10.56 12.49
CA GLU A 152 -22.46 -11.50 13.62
C GLU A 152 -22.75 -12.94 13.15
N GLU A 153 -23.65 -13.08 12.18
CA GLU A 153 -24.04 -14.35 11.57
C GLU A 153 -24.45 -14.16 10.10
N ASP A 154 -24.51 -15.25 9.34
CA ASP A 154 -25.04 -15.23 7.96
C ASP A 154 -26.55 -14.97 8.01
N PRO A 155 -27.04 -13.83 7.50
CA PRO A 155 -28.43 -13.43 7.66
C PRO A 155 -29.37 -14.13 6.66
N GLN A 156 -28.91 -15.20 6.00
CA GLN A 156 -29.66 -16.13 5.13
C GLN A 156 -30.65 -15.40 4.20
N GLY A 157 -30.13 -14.76 3.16
CA GLY A 157 -30.93 -14.09 2.14
C GLY A 157 -31.23 -12.61 2.43
N LYS A 158 -30.94 -12.11 3.64
CA LYS A 158 -31.03 -10.66 3.96
C LYS A 158 -29.71 -9.90 3.78
N THR A 159 -28.66 -10.56 3.30
CA THR A 159 -27.31 -9.97 3.17
C THR A 159 -27.29 -8.71 2.31
N LEU A 160 -27.96 -8.73 1.16
CA LEU A 160 -28.01 -7.58 0.26
C LEU A 160 -28.68 -6.37 0.92
N ALA A 161 -29.74 -6.56 1.71
CA ALA A 161 -30.39 -5.47 2.43
C ALA A 161 -29.45 -4.83 3.47
N ARG A 162 -28.68 -5.65 4.18
CA ARG A 162 -27.65 -5.17 5.13
C ARG A 162 -26.55 -4.39 4.42
N ILE A 163 -26.09 -4.87 3.27
CA ILE A 163 -25.10 -4.19 2.43
C ILE A 163 -25.63 -2.82 1.97
N LYS A 164 -26.88 -2.73 1.48
CA LYS A 164 -27.47 -1.46 1.06
C LYS A 164 -27.52 -0.45 2.21
N TYR A 165 -28.02 -0.87 3.37
CA TYR A 165 -28.06 -0.01 4.57
C TYR A 165 -26.67 0.46 5.00
N PHE A 166 -25.69 -0.44 4.98
CA PHE A 166 -24.30 -0.09 5.28
C PHE A 166 -23.73 0.92 4.28
N ALA A 167 -23.93 0.70 2.97
CA ALA A 167 -23.45 1.59 1.92
C ALA A 167 -24.03 3.01 2.06
N GLN A 168 -25.31 3.13 2.42
CA GLN A 168 -25.95 4.43 2.70
C GLN A 168 -25.35 5.11 3.92
N ARG A 169 -25.21 4.40 5.04
CA ARG A 169 -24.64 4.94 6.28
C ARG A 169 -23.20 5.40 6.13
N MET A 170 -22.42 4.70 5.31
CA MET A 170 -21.03 5.02 5.04
C MET A 170 -20.85 6.01 3.88
N CYS A 171 -21.95 6.56 3.35
CA CYS A 171 -21.96 7.48 2.21
C CYS A 171 -21.21 6.91 0.98
N LEU A 172 -21.28 5.58 0.78
CA LEU A 172 -20.67 4.89 -0.35
C LEU A 172 -21.54 4.94 -1.61
N ALA A 173 -22.86 4.92 -1.41
CA ALA A 173 -23.88 5.01 -2.46
C ALA A 173 -25.21 5.51 -1.86
N ASP A 174 -26.00 6.27 -2.63
CA ASP A 174 -27.27 6.85 -2.17
C ASP A 174 -28.38 5.78 -2.07
N LEU A 175 -28.55 4.91 -3.08
CA LEU A 175 -29.45 3.76 -3.08
C LEU A 175 -30.89 4.11 -2.66
N LYS A 176 -31.40 5.27 -3.09
CA LYS A 176 -32.68 5.82 -2.65
C LYS A 176 -33.82 5.36 -3.57
N PRO A 177 -34.82 4.62 -3.08
CA PRO A 177 -36.01 4.33 -3.87
C PRO A 177 -36.84 5.60 -4.10
N GLY A 178 -37.44 5.75 -5.28
CA GLY A 178 -38.48 6.75 -5.54
C GLY A 178 -37.99 8.19 -5.79
N ASP A 179 -36.71 8.38 -6.09
CA ASP A 179 -36.15 9.69 -6.52
C ASP A 179 -36.21 9.90 -8.04
N GLY A 180 -36.89 9.00 -8.76
CA GLY A 180 -36.97 9.00 -10.23
C GLY A 180 -35.68 8.52 -10.91
N GLN A 181 -34.72 7.96 -10.16
CA GLN A 181 -33.50 7.34 -10.67
C GLN A 181 -33.46 5.85 -10.32
N SER A 182 -32.72 5.07 -11.10
CA SER A 182 -32.42 3.67 -10.82
C SER A 182 -30.94 3.52 -10.47
N ASP A 183 -30.66 3.00 -9.27
CA ASP A 183 -29.30 2.63 -8.87
C ASP A 183 -29.06 1.16 -9.17
N GLN A 184 -28.01 0.85 -9.92
CA GLN A 184 -27.67 -0.53 -10.24
C GLN A 184 -26.63 -1.10 -9.27
N ILE A 185 -26.83 -2.34 -8.83
CA ILE A 185 -25.92 -3.09 -7.97
C ILE A 185 -25.50 -4.38 -8.67
N VAL A 186 -24.22 -4.71 -8.64
CA VAL A 186 -23.74 -6.05 -9.02
C VAL A 186 -23.54 -6.87 -7.75
N SER A 187 -24.38 -7.87 -7.53
CA SER A 187 -24.28 -8.78 -6.40
C SER A 187 -23.50 -10.03 -6.79
N VAL A 188 -22.48 -10.39 -6.02
CA VAL A 188 -21.63 -11.58 -6.20
C VAL A 188 -21.76 -12.46 -4.96
N SER A 189 -22.21 -13.69 -5.12
CA SER A 189 -22.42 -14.63 -4.02
C SER A 189 -22.20 -16.05 -4.50
N SER A 190 -22.09 -16.99 -3.57
CA SER A 190 -22.08 -18.39 -3.96
C SER A 190 -23.43 -18.82 -4.55
N VAL A 191 -23.40 -19.86 -5.37
CA VAL A 191 -24.63 -20.42 -5.98
C VAL A 191 -25.61 -20.91 -4.91
N SER A 192 -25.10 -21.47 -3.80
CA SER A 192 -25.91 -21.97 -2.70
C SER A 192 -26.25 -20.91 -1.64
N GLY A 193 -25.80 -19.66 -1.81
CA GLY A 193 -25.94 -18.58 -0.83
C GLY A 193 -24.93 -18.64 0.34
N SER A 194 -24.29 -19.78 0.58
CA SER A 194 -23.29 -19.97 1.64
C SER A 194 -22.02 -19.12 1.43
N MET A 195 -21.54 -18.46 2.48
CA MET A 195 -20.32 -17.66 2.44
C MET A 195 -19.01 -18.48 2.31
N GLU A 196 -19.07 -19.80 2.51
CA GLU A 196 -17.92 -20.72 2.53
C GLU A 196 -17.61 -21.35 1.17
N LYS A 197 -18.51 -21.23 0.19
CA LYS A 197 -18.39 -21.94 -1.10
C LYS A 197 -17.60 -21.12 -2.11
N THR A 198 -16.93 -21.84 -3.03
CA THR A 198 -16.03 -21.26 -4.04
C THR A 198 -16.69 -21.05 -5.40
N ASN A 199 -17.82 -21.72 -5.66
CA ASN A 199 -18.58 -21.56 -6.89
C ASN A 199 -19.50 -20.35 -6.77
N MET A 200 -19.16 -19.29 -7.47
CA MET A 200 -19.81 -17.99 -7.39
C MET A 200 -20.64 -17.71 -8.64
N LEU A 201 -21.69 -16.91 -8.48
CA LEU A 201 -22.43 -16.28 -9.57
C LEU A 201 -22.48 -14.76 -9.32
N PHE A 202 -22.80 -13.99 -10.35
CA PHE A 202 -23.17 -12.60 -10.18
C PHE A 202 -24.57 -12.33 -10.73
N ARG A 203 -25.27 -11.37 -10.12
CA ARG A 203 -26.59 -10.88 -10.56
C ARG A 203 -26.54 -9.37 -10.62
N CYS A 204 -27.18 -8.79 -11.63
CA CYS A 204 -27.47 -7.36 -11.67
C CYS A 204 -28.79 -7.13 -10.95
N VAL A 205 -28.82 -6.16 -10.05
CA VAL A 205 -29.99 -5.82 -9.24
C VAL A 205 -30.24 -4.33 -9.38
N VAL A 206 -31.48 -3.97 -9.66
CA VAL A 206 -31.92 -2.58 -9.77
C VAL A 206 -32.55 -2.17 -8.43
N VAL A 207 -32.20 -1.00 -7.93
CA VAL A 207 -32.80 -0.37 -6.75
C VAL A 207 -33.51 0.89 -7.21
N GLY A 208 -34.83 0.94 -7.06
CA GLY A 208 -35.64 2.06 -7.53
C GLY A 208 -36.73 1.60 -8.49
N ASP A 209 -37.22 2.52 -9.31
CA ASP A 209 -38.31 2.26 -10.26
C ASP A 209 -37.75 1.58 -11.53
N GLU A 210 -38.14 0.33 -11.81
CA GLU A 210 -37.59 -0.48 -12.91
C GLU A 210 -37.81 0.19 -14.30
N ALA A 211 -38.82 1.06 -14.42
CA ALA A 211 -39.10 1.80 -15.65
C ALA A 211 -38.09 2.94 -15.92
N ALA A 212 -37.32 3.39 -14.93
CA ALA A 212 -36.30 4.43 -15.09
C ALA A 212 -35.01 3.92 -15.78
N ASP A 213 -34.80 2.59 -15.82
CA ASP A 213 -33.69 1.93 -16.54
C ASP A 213 -33.79 2.04 -18.07
N LEU A 214 -34.88 2.61 -18.60
CA LEU A 214 -35.09 2.84 -20.04
C LEU A 214 -34.46 4.16 -20.56
N TYR A 215 -33.71 4.90 -19.73
CA TYR A 215 -33.16 6.21 -20.11
C TYR A 215 -31.83 6.18 -20.87
N GLU A 216 -31.69 7.14 -21.79
CA GLU A 216 -30.57 7.34 -22.72
C GLU A 216 -29.19 7.39 -22.04
N ALA A 217 -28.23 6.73 -22.67
CA ALA A 217 -26.81 6.80 -22.31
C ALA A 217 -26.33 8.25 -22.32
N LYS A 218 -26.25 8.88 -21.14
CA LYS A 218 -25.41 10.07 -20.92
C LYS A 218 -23.97 9.59 -20.98
N GLY A 219 -23.46 9.44 -22.20
CA GLY A 219 -22.11 9.02 -22.47
C GLY A 219 -21.12 9.81 -21.62
N ALA A 220 -20.13 9.11 -21.08
CA ALA A 220 -18.94 9.75 -20.55
C ALA A 220 -18.45 10.77 -21.58
N TYR A 221 -18.25 12.02 -21.16
CA TYR A 221 -17.76 13.15 -21.96
C TYR A 221 -16.92 12.70 -23.17
N SER A 222 -17.47 12.92 -24.37
CA SER A 222 -16.83 12.61 -25.66
C SER A 222 -16.20 13.85 -26.29
N GLY A 223 -15.75 14.80 -25.46
CA GLY A 223 -15.16 16.03 -25.96
C GLY A 223 -13.93 15.77 -26.82
N VAL A 224 -13.84 16.52 -27.91
CA VAL A 224 -12.83 16.45 -28.97
C VAL A 224 -11.40 16.69 -28.44
N ASP A 225 -11.26 17.20 -27.21
CA ASP A 225 -10.01 17.63 -26.60
C ASP A 225 -9.42 16.67 -25.54
N THR A 226 -9.86 15.40 -25.49
CA THR A 226 -9.29 14.43 -24.53
C THR A 226 -7.97 13.85 -25.05
N ILE A 227 -6.86 14.55 -24.82
CA ILE A 227 -5.50 14.15 -25.23
C ILE A 227 -4.81 13.34 -24.12
N SER A 228 -5.17 12.06 -23.97
CA SER A 228 -4.29 11.10 -23.26
C SER A 228 -4.54 9.65 -23.68
N LEU A 229 -3.46 8.97 -24.05
CA LEU A 229 -3.41 7.57 -24.49
C LEU A 229 -3.16 6.56 -23.35
N LYS A 230 -2.91 7.00 -22.11
CA LYS A 230 -2.33 6.10 -21.08
C LYS A 230 -3.33 5.45 -20.08
N SER A 231 -4.33 6.16 -19.54
CA SER A 231 -5.29 5.60 -18.56
C SER A 231 -6.12 6.66 -17.84
N THR A 232 -5.86 7.95 -18.06
CA THR A 232 -6.49 9.05 -17.33
C THR A 232 -7.48 9.84 -18.18
N LYS A 233 -8.55 10.33 -17.53
CA LYS A 233 -9.57 11.22 -18.05
C LYS A 233 -9.63 12.46 -17.15
N VAL A 234 -8.88 13.50 -17.53
CA VAL A 234 -8.89 14.80 -16.87
C VAL A 234 -9.58 15.79 -17.80
N SER A 235 -10.59 16.49 -17.28
CA SER A 235 -11.26 17.58 -17.99
C SER A 235 -11.15 18.86 -17.18
N LEU A 236 -11.37 20.02 -17.81
CA LEU A 236 -11.44 21.29 -17.08
C LEU A 236 -12.50 21.24 -15.98
N GLN A 237 -13.63 20.58 -16.22
CA GLN A 237 -14.66 20.36 -15.22
C GLN A 237 -14.12 19.58 -14.00
N THR A 238 -13.40 18.48 -14.24
CA THR A 238 -12.76 17.68 -13.17
C THR A 238 -11.76 18.49 -12.36
N VAL A 239 -11.11 19.50 -12.96
CA VAL A 239 -10.13 20.38 -12.30
C VAL A 239 -10.80 21.52 -11.53
N CYS A 240 -11.86 22.11 -12.08
CA CYS A 240 -12.48 23.32 -11.55
C CYS A 240 -13.65 23.05 -10.60
N GLU A 241 -14.33 21.91 -10.71
CA GLU A 241 -15.45 21.57 -9.84
C GLU A 241 -15.01 20.72 -8.65
N PRO A 242 -15.57 20.95 -7.44
CA PRO A 242 -15.30 20.09 -6.30
C PRO A 242 -15.78 18.67 -6.60
N LEU A 243 -15.00 17.68 -6.16
CA LEU A 243 -15.35 16.28 -6.32
C LEU A 243 -16.60 15.92 -5.52
N ARG A 244 -17.75 15.93 -6.21
CA ARG A 244 -19.00 15.44 -5.64
C ARG A 244 -18.97 13.91 -5.64
N ARG A 245 -19.10 13.30 -4.46
CA ARG A 245 -19.32 11.85 -4.25
C ARG A 245 -18.14 10.91 -4.59
N ALA A 246 -16.90 11.41 -4.70
CA ALA A 246 -15.75 10.51 -4.90
C ALA A 246 -15.36 9.85 -3.58
N VAL A 247 -15.68 8.57 -3.37
CA VAL A 247 -15.17 7.83 -2.20
C VAL A 247 -13.70 7.48 -2.44
N ARG A 248 -12.82 7.78 -1.47
CA ARG A 248 -11.42 7.36 -1.56
C ARG A 248 -11.31 5.84 -1.48
N LYS A 249 -10.80 5.21 -2.55
CA LYS A 249 -10.59 3.76 -2.65
C LYS A 249 -9.21 3.29 -2.17
N THR A 250 -8.16 4.09 -2.36
CA THR A 250 -6.77 3.72 -2.04
C THR A 250 -6.60 3.85 -0.55
N LYS A 251 -6.10 2.79 0.08
CA LYS A 251 -5.96 2.71 1.54
C LYS A 251 -4.76 3.53 2.01
N ILE A 252 -4.78 3.96 3.27
CA ILE A 252 -3.63 4.65 3.88
C ILE A 252 -3.13 3.81 5.04
N VAL A 253 -1.84 3.46 4.96
CA VAL A 253 -1.09 2.81 6.03
C VAL A 253 -0.36 3.90 6.81
N CYS A 254 -0.58 3.98 8.13
CA CYS A 254 0.12 4.91 9.00
C CYS A 254 1.06 4.14 9.90
N THR A 255 2.33 4.54 9.93
CA THR A 255 3.29 3.96 10.87
C THR A 255 3.07 4.53 12.25
N MET A 256 2.89 3.66 13.24
CA MET A 256 2.74 4.03 14.64
C MET A 256 4.09 4.43 15.21
N GLY A 257 4.12 5.57 15.90
CA GLY A 257 5.30 6.08 16.59
C GLY A 257 4.93 7.09 17.67
N PRO A 258 5.92 7.57 18.45
CA PRO A 258 5.70 8.40 19.63
C PRO A 258 4.78 9.60 19.43
N LYS A 259 4.79 10.22 18.24
CA LYS A 259 3.96 11.40 17.92
C LYS A 259 2.49 11.08 17.67
N CYS A 260 2.11 9.80 17.60
CA CYS A 260 0.73 9.39 17.38
C CYS A 260 0.26 8.29 18.33
N TRP A 261 0.92 8.11 19.48
CA TRP A 261 0.53 7.09 20.45
C TRP A 261 -0.61 7.52 21.36
N ASP A 262 -0.87 8.81 21.55
CA ASP A 262 -1.99 9.27 22.39
C ASP A 262 -3.35 9.03 21.72
N GLU A 263 -4.41 8.90 22.53
CA GLU A 263 -5.74 8.59 22.02
C GLU A 263 -6.31 9.67 21.09
N GLU A 264 -6.03 10.95 21.37
CA GLU A 264 -6.56 12.07 20.59
C GLU A 264 -6.00 12.04 19.16
N THR A 265 -4.69 11.86 19.03
CA THR A 265 -4.03 11.74 17.74
C THR A 265 -4.51 10.49 16.99
N LEU A 266 -4.69 9.36 17.67
CA LEU A 266 -5.24 8.14 17.04
C LEU A 266 -6.64 8.37 16.47
N VAL A 267 -7.52 9.04 17.21
CA VAL A 267 -8.86 9.42 16.72
C VAL A 267 -8.73 10.30 15.47
N ASN A 268 -7.84 11.30 15.51
CA ASN A 268 -7.62 12.21 14.40
C ASN A 268 -7.09 11.50 13.16
N LEU A 269 -6.16 10.54 13.30
CA LEU A 269 -5.66 9.72 12.20
C LEU A 269 -6.77 8.88 11.56
N MET A 270 -7.62 8.24 12.36
CA MET A 270 -8.74 7.43 11.85
C MET A 270 -9.75 8.29 11.09
N ARG A 271 -10.11 9.46 11.64
CA ARG A 271 -11.02 10.42 10.99
C ARG A 271 -10.42 11.04 9.72
N ALA A 272 -9.12 11.28 9.71
CA ALA A 272 -8.41 11.78 8.53
C ALA A 272 -8.32 10.75 7.40
N GLY A 273 -8.44 9.45 7.71
CA GLY A 273 -8.54 8.38 6.72
C GLY A 273 -7.58 7.21 6.91
N MET A 274 -6.97 7.01 8.08
CA MET A 274 -6.16 5.82 8.34
C MET A 274 -6.98 4.53 8.16
N ASN A 275 -6.44 3.58 7.38
CA ASN A 275 -7.05 2.26 7.16
C ASN A 275 -6.27 1.14 7.84
N VAL A 276 -4.95 1.30 7.96
CA VAL A 276 -4.04 0.29 8.50
C VAL A 276 -3.07 0.98 9.46
N ALA A 277 -2.96 0.46 10.68
CA ALA A 277 -1.92 0.83 11.64
C ALA A 277 -0.71 -0.11 11.47
N ARG A 278 0.43 0.43 11.06
CA ARG A 278 1.70 -0.30 10.88
C ARG A 278 2.56 -0.19 12.13
N PHE A 279 3.02 -1.33 12.63
CA PHE A 279 3.98 -1.44 13.73
C PHE A 279 5.32 -1.89 13.16
N ASN A 280 6.34 -1.05 13.25
CA ASN A 280 7.66 -1.32 12.71
C ASN A 280 8.60 -1.89 13.78
N PHE A 281 8.87 -3.19 13.72
CA PHE A 281 9.67 -3.93 14.70
C PHE A 281 11.19 -3.78 14.53
N SER A 282 11.61 -2.98 13.53
CA SER A 282 12.98 -2.46 13.48
C SER A 282 13.28 -1.48 14.63
N HIS A 283 12.24 -0.94 15.27
CA HIS A 283 12.33 -0.02 16.40
C HIS A 283 11.43 -0.48 17.54
N GLY A 284 11.75 -0.09 18.78
CA GLY A 284 10.98 -0.46 19.97
C GLY A 284 11.14 -1.93 20.37
N ASP A 285 10.32 -2.34 21.34
CA ASP A 285 10.22 -3.69 21.88
C ASP A 285 8.76 -4.16 21.85
N HIS A 286 8.54 -5.46 22.14
CA HIS A 286 7.20 -6.06 22.12
C HIS A 286 6.25 -5.44 23.13
N GLU A 287 6.75 -5.08 24.33
CA GLU A 287 5.93 -4.50 25.39
C GLU A 287 5.37 -3.13 24.97
N GLY A 288 6.22 -2.26 24.41
CA GLY A 288 5.83 -0.96 23.90
C GLY A 288 4.87 -1.06 22.72
N HIS A 289 5.15 -1.93 21.73
CA HIS A 289 4.24 -2.16 20.61
C HIS A 289 2.90 -2.75 21.08
N GLY A 290 2.91 -3.65 22.06
CA GLY A 290 1.72 -4.24 22.66
C GLY A 290 0.81 -3.19 23.31
N ALA A 291 1.38 -2.33 24.16
CA ALA A 291 0.62 -1.25 24.81
C ALA A 291 -0.01 -0.29 23.80
N VAL A 292 0.71 0.05 22.72
CA VAL A 292 0.18 0.91 21.65
C VAL A 292 -0.90 0.18 20.84
N MET A 293 -0.72 -1.10 20.53
CA MET A 293 -1.70 -1.91 19.82
C MET A 293 -3.02 -2.02 20.59
N ASP A 294 -2.96 -2.22 21.91
CA ASP A 294 -4.16 -2.28 22.76
C ASP A 294 -4.92 -0.95 22.73
N ARG A 295 -4.21 0.18 22.80
CA ARG A 295 -4.81 1.51 22.67
C ARG A 295 -5.42 1.72 21.28
N VAL A 296 -4.70 1.34 20.22
CA VAL A 296 -5.22 1.41 18.83
C VAL A 296 -6.50 0.61 18.69
N ARG A 297 -6.56 -0.61 19.24
CA ARG A 297 -7.76 -1.46 19.22
C ARG A 297 -8.92 -0.85 20.00
N ALA A 298 -8.65 -0.29 21.17
CA ALA A 298 -9.68 0.38 21.99
C ALA A 298 -10.28 1.61 21.27
N VAL A 299 -9.44 2.44 20.64
CA VAL A 299 -9.90 3.59 19.84
C VAL A 299 -10.62 3.12 18.56
N ALA A 300 -10.09 2.09 17.89
CA ALA A 300 -10.69 1.54 16.67
C ALA A 300 -12.10 1.01 16.94
N ALA A 301 -12.35 0.34 18.07
CA ALA A 301 -13.67 -0.19 18.42
C ALA A 301 -14.79 0.89 18.42
N ARG A 302 -14.45 2.15 18.65
CA ARG A 302 -15.40 3.29 18.63
C ARG A 302 -15.37 4.10 17.33
N GLU A 303 -14.20 4.36 16.74
CA GLU A 303 -14.08 5.25 15.57
C GLU A 303 -14.05 4.50 14.23
N ASN A 304 -13.40 3.33 14.19
CA ASN A 304 -13.23 2.53 12.97
C ASN A 304 -13.02 1.05 13.33
N PRO A 305 -14.09 0.29 13.62
CA PRO A 305 -13.99 -1.09 14.12
C PRO A 305 -13.31 -2.07 13.17
N GLN A 306 -13.03 -1.63 11.94
CA GLN A 306 -12.51 -2.45 10.86
C GLN A 306 -11.03 -2.14 10.56
N LEU A 307 -10.40 -1.23 11.31
CA LEU A 307 -8.99 -0.87 11.15
C LEU A 307 -8.11 -2.12 11.15
N ALA A 308 -7.25 -2.24 10.13
CA ALA A 308 -6.29 -3.32 10.07
C ALA A 308 -5.04 -2.99 10.88
N VAL A 309 -4.38 -4.02 11.40
CA VAL A 309 -3.03 -3.92 11.99
C VAL A 309 -2.06 -4.64 11.07
N LEU A 310 -0.92 -4.01 10.80
CA LEU A 310 0.16 -4.55 9.99
C LEU A 310 1.44 -4.60 10.83
N LEU A 311 2.00 -5.79 10.97
CA LEU A 311 3.33 -5.98 11.53
C LEU A 311 4.36 -5.88 10.40
N ASP A 312 5.36 -5.02 10.60
CA ASP A 312 6.50 -4.90 9.70
C ASP A 312 7.75 -5.44 10.41
N THR A 313 8.20 -6.61 9.96
CA THR A 313 9.37 -7.29 10.49
C THR A 313 10.62 -6.50 10.15
N LYS A 314 11.71 -6.71 10.89
CA LYS A 314 12.99 -6.09 10.53
C LYS A 314 13.51 -6.62 9.19
N GLY A 315 13.35 -7.93 8.98
CA GLY A 315 13.78 -8.60 7.76
C GLY A 315 15.31 -8.67 7.60
N PRO A 316 15.77 -9.31 6.51
CA PRO A 316 17.18 -9.51 6.24
C PRO A 316 17.79 -8.25 5.65
N GLU A 317 18.26 -7.35 6.52
CA GLU A 317 18.95 -6.14 6.09
C GLU A 317 20.47 -6.30 6.08
N ILE A 318 21.09 -5.94 4.95
CA ILE A 318 22.53 -5.70 4.91
C ILE A 318 22.77 -4.28 5.38
N ARG A 319 23.67 -4.12 6.36
CA ARG A 319 24.03 -2.81 6.91
C ARG A 319 25.53 -2.61 6.90
N THR A 320 25.97 -1.35 6.84
CA THR A 320 27.35 -0.99 7.13
C THR A 320 27.69 -1.23 8.60
N ALA A 321 28.93 -1.62 8.86
CA ALA A 321 29.48 -1.81 10.19
C ALA A 321 29.67 -0.48 10.94
N MET A 322 30.14 -0.56 12.18
CA MET A 322 30.54 0.62 12.95
C MET A 322 31.80 1.25 12.36
N LEU A 323 32.02 2.52 12.69
CA LEU A 323 33.16 3.31 12.24
C LEU A 323 34.03 3.67 13.46
N ARG A 324 35.34 3.76 13.25
CA ARG A 324 36.29 4.18 14.29
C ARG A 324 35.87 5.53 14.85
N ASP A 325 35.90 5.65 16.18
CA ASP A 325 35.44 6.81 16.94
C ASP A 325 33.97 7.22 16.68
N HIS A 326 33.16 6.36 16.06
CA HIS A 326 31.78 6.64 15.62
C HIS A 326 31.66 7.87 14.70
N LYS A 327 32.74 8.20 13.97
CA LYS A 327 32.76 9.36 13.06
C LYS A 327 32.46 8.92 11.64
N ALA A 328 31.69 9.75 10.95
CA ALA A 328 31.41 9.55 9.53
C ALA A 328 32.70 9.67 8.70
N ILE A 329 32.78 8.89 7.62
CA ILE A 329 33.89 8.88 6.69
C ILE A 329 33.47 9.59 5.41
N GLU A 330 34.20 10.61 4.99
CA GLU A 330 34.00 11.24 3.68
C GLU A 330 34.63 10.38 2.58
N ILE A 331 33.82 9.91 1.64
CA ILE A 331 34.27 9.15 0.48
C ILE A 331 34.19 10.04 -0.76
N GLU A 332 35.29 10.09 -1.52
CA GLU A 332 35.42 10.87 -2.75
C GLU A 332 35.08 10.01 -3.98
N ALA A 333 34.65 10.65 -5.07
CA ALA A 333 34.43 9.94 -6.32
C ALA A 333 35.77 9.44 -6.90
N GLY A 334 35.80 8.20 -7.37
CA GLY A 334 37.01 7.54 -7.84
C GLY A 334 37.93 7.01 -6.73
N GLN A 335 37.55 7.17 -5.45
CA GLN A 335 38.32 6.64 -4.34
C GLN A 335 38.17 5.12 -4.25
N THR A 336 39.28 4.43 -4.02
CA THR A 336 39.32 3.00 -3.72
C THR A 336 38.91 2.74 -2.28
N VAL A 337 37.97 1.83 -2.08
CA VAL A 337 37.44 1.42 -0.77
C VAL A 337 37.57 -0.10 -0.65
N ILE A 338 38.19 -0.57 0.43
CA ILE A 338 38.18 -1.98 0.82
C ILE A 338 36.90 -2.25 1.60
N VAL A 339 36.11 -3.22 1.14
CA VAL A 339 34.87 -3.62 1.79
C VAL A 339 35.06 -5.02 2.35
N GLU A 340 34.86 -5.16 3.65
CA GLU A 340 34.97 -6.43 4.37
C GLU A 340 33.58 -7.04 4.67
N ALA A 341 33.45 -8.34 4.44
CA ALA A 341 32.28 -9.17 4.71
C ALA A 341 32.29 -9.60 6.19
N VAL A 342 31.95 -8.67 7.08
CA VAL A 342 32.10 -8.82 8.53
C VAL A 342 31.05 -9.76 9.14
N GLY A 343 29.86 -9.85 8.54
CA GLY A 343 28.80 -10.71 9.07
C GLY A 343 28.23 -10.23 10.40
N ALA A 344 27.96 -11.18 11.31
CA ALA A 344 27.37 -10.90 12.63
C ALA A 344 28.22 -9.95 13.51
N ALA A 345 29.53 -9.86 13.27
CA ALA A 345 30.44 -9.00 14.03
C ALA A 345 30.45 -7.53 13.57
N TYR A 346 29.51 -7.10 12.71
CA TYR A 346 29.46 -5.73 12.18
C TYR A 346 29.31 -4.64 13.26
N THR A 347 28.83 -4.98 14.45
CA THR A 347 28.70 -4.06 15.59
C THR A 347 29.99 -3.86 16.36
N SER A 348 30.99 -4.75 16.20
CA SER A 348 32.32 -4.66 16.82
C SER A 348 33.42 -4.29 15.84
N PHE A 349 33.14 -4.30 14.53
CA PHE A 349 34.09 -3.90 13.51
C PHE A 349 34.17 -2.38 13.40
N GLU A 350 35.39 -1.85 13.30
CA GLU A 350 35.65 -0.41 13.19
C GLU A 350 36.22 -0.07 11.82
N GLY A 351 35.35 0.37 10.90
CA GLY A 351 35.77 0.94 9.63
C GLY A 351 36.50 2.26 9.80
N TYR A 352 37.46 2.57 8.93
CA TYR A 352 38.28 3.78 9.03
C TYR A 352 38.68 4.32 7.66
N LYS A 353 39.09 5.58 7.63
CA LYS A 353 39.78 6.23 6.53
C LYS A 353 41.07 6.86 7.05
N THR A 354 42.19 6.53 6.43
CA THR A 354 43.47 7.24 6.51
C THR A 354 43.79 7.85 5.15
N ASP A 355 44.92 8.54 5.04
CA ASP A 355 45.38 9.10 3.76
C ASP A 355 45.77 7.99 2.76
N GLU A 356 46.15 6.81 3.25
CA GLU A 356 46.57 5.67 2.43
C GLU A 356 45.45 4.67 2.13
N GLU A 357 44.51 4.46 3.07
CA GLU A 357 43.52 3.38 2.97
C GLU A 357 42.14 3.80 3.49
N THR A 358 41.10 3.33 2.83
CA THR A 358 39.73 3.38 3.34
C THR A 358 39.14 1.99 3.41
N ARG A 359 38.71 1.59 4.60
CA ARG A 359 38.21 0.25 4.89
C ARG A 359 36.87 0.34 5.62
N ILE A 360 35.87 -0.35 5.09
CA ILE A 360 34.51 -0.41 5.66
C ILE A 360 34.04 -1.85 5.77
N GLY A 361 33.13 -2.12 6.69
CA GLY A 361 32.54 -3.45 6.87
C GLY A 361 31.07 -3.50 6.46
N LEU A 362 30.60 -4.63 5.95
CA LEU A 362 29.18 -4.94 5.74
C LEU A 362 28.76 -6.14 6.59
N SER A 363 27.51 -6.13 7.05
CA SER A 363 26.93 -7.18 7.90
C SER A 363 26.64 -8.50 7.17
N TYR A 364 26.97 -8.61 5.88
CA TYR A 364 26.73 -9.81 5.07
C TYR A 364 28.03 -10.60 4.87
N ASP A 365 28.17 -11.70 5.58
CA ASP A 365 29.36 -12.57 5.60
C ASP A 365 29.62 -13.28 4.25
N LYS A 366 28.57 -13.52 3.46
CA LYS A 366 28.66 -14.12 2.12
C LYS A 366 28.82 -13.08 1.00
N LEU A 367 29.12 -11.81 1.33
CA LEU A 367 29.25 -10.72 0.36
C LEU A 367 30.18 -11.09 -0.80
N CYS A 368 31.45 -11.44 -0.51
CA CYS A 368 32.46 -11.77 -1.52
C CYS A 368 32.11 -13.00 -2.37
N LYS A 369 31.22 -13.88 -1.89
CA LYS A 369 30.71 -15.04 -2.65
C LYS A 369 29.51 -14.70 -3.51
N SER A 370 28.79 -13.63 -3.18
CA SER A 370 27.52 -13.26 -3.83
C SER A 370 27.71 -12.23 -4.94
N VAL A 371 28.68 -11.32 -4.77
CA VAL A 371 29.00 -10.30 -5.78
C VAL A 371 30.06 -10.81 -6.75
N LYS A 372 30.21 -10.12 -7.88
CA LYS A 372 31.27 -10.33 -8.88
C LYS A 372 31.88 -9.00 -9.31
N PRO A 373 33.11 -8.96 -9.85
CA PRO A 373 33.65 -7.76 -10.49
C PRO A 373 32.63 -7.12 -11.45
N GLY A 374 32.45 -5.81 -11.34
CA GLY A 374 31.44 -5.02 -12.04
C GLY A 374 30.09 -4.88 -11.31
N SER A 375 29.84 -5.63 -10.23
CA SER A 375 28.64 -5.46 -9.41
C SER A 375 28.65 -4.09 -8.72
N VAL A 376 27.47 -3.54 -8.45
CA VAL A 376 27.32 -2.28 -7.72
C VAL A 376 26.77 -2.57 -6.32
N ILE A 377 27.36 -1.96 -5.31
CA ILE A 377 26.88 -1.95 -3.93
C ILE A 377 26.30 -0.56 -3.70
N LEU A 378 25.00 -0.50 -3.42
CA LEU A 378 24.30 0.74 -3.09
C LEU A 378 24.22 0.86 -1.58
N ILE A 379 24.63 1.99 -1.02
CA ILE A 379 24.64 2.27 0.43
C ILE A 379 23.79 3.51 0.70
N ALA A 380 23.04 3.50 1.81
CA ALA A 380 22.17 4.60 2.25
C ALA A 380 21.19 4.99 1.15
N ASP A 381 20.29 4.07 0.78
CA ASP A 381 19.28 4.23 -0.27
C ASP A 381 19.88 4.60 -1.65
N GLY A 382 21.11 4.16 -1.91
CA GLY A 382 21.83 4.43 -3.17
C GLY A 382 22.49 5.80 -3.23
N THR A 383 22.48 6.58 -2.15
CA THR A 383 23.18 7.87 -2.10
C THR A 383 24.71 7.73 -2.17
N LEU A 384 25.26 6.56 -1.84
CA LEU A 384 26.64 6.17 -2.14
C LEU A 384 26.62 4.88 -2.97
N SER A 385 27.35 4.87 -4.08
CA SER A 385 27.49 3.70 -4.95
C SER A 385 28.95 3.26 -5.04
N LEU A 386 29.22 1.99 -4.72
CA LEU A 386 30.54 1.38 -4.85
C LEU A 386 30.51 0.31 -5.94
N LYS A 387 31.37 0.41 -6.94
CA LYS A 387 31.51 -0.61 -7.99
C LYS A 387 32.62 -1.58 -7.63
N VAL A 388 32.30 -2.86 -7.49
CA VAL A 388 33.27 -3.92 -7.19
C VAL A 388 34.26 -4.03 -8.35
N GLU A 389 35.56 -3.87 -8.07
CA GLU A 389 36.63 -4.04 -9.05
C GLU A 389 37.24 -5.43 -8.96
N GLU A 390 37.54 -5.88 -7.74
CA GLU A 390 38.28 -7.11 -7.48
C GLU A 390 37.80 -7.75 -6.18
N ILE A 391 37.70 -9.08 -6.16
CA ILE A 391 37.50 -9.85 -4.93
C ILE A 391 38.89 -10.31 -4.47
N ILE A 392 39.35 -9.77 -3.34
CA ILE A 392 40.71 -10.01 -2.84
C ILE A 392 40.78 -11.41 -2.21
N ASN A 393 39.80 -11.74 -1.38
CA ASN A 393 39.67 -13.03 -0.72
C ASN A 393 38.20 -13.29 -0.31
N ASP A 394 37.97 -14.37 0.44
CA ASP A 394 36.64 -14.77 0.92
C ASP A 394 35.92 -13.72 1.79
N ARG A 395 36.66 -12.75 2.34
CA ARG A 395 36.12 -11.70 3.22
C ARG A 395 36.31 -10.28 2.70
N GLU A 396 37.29 -10.01 1.85
CA GLU A 396 37.60 -8.66 1.42
C GLU A 396 37.44 -8.51 -0.09
N LEU A 397 36.89 -7.37 -0.50
CA LEU A 397 36.84 -6.93 -1.88
C LEU A 397 37.30 -5.49 -2.00
N ARG A 398 37.81 -5.13 -3.19
CA ARG A 398 38.14 -3.76 -3.56
C ARG A 398 37.02 -3.20 -4.42
N ALA A 399 36.55 -2.01 -4.09
CA ALA A 399 35.53 -1.30 -4.85
C ALA A 399 35.90 0.16 -5.09
N LEU A 400 35.40 0.71 -6.20
CA LEU A 400 35.58 2.10 -6.59
C LEU A 400 34.32 2.89 -6.25
N ALA A 401 34.45 3.99 -5.51
CA ALA A 401 33.33 4.90 -5.26
C ALA A 401 32.94 5.65 -6.54
N LEU A 402 31.69 5.53 -6.97
CA LEU A 402 31.20 6.17 -8.21
C LEU A 402 30.80 7.64 -8.00
N ASN A 403 30.53 8.03 -6.76
CA ASN A 403 30.08 9.36 -6.40
C ASN A 403 30.56 9.72 -4.99
N PRO A 404 30.72 11.01 -4.67
CA PRO A 404 31.19 11.42 -3.35
C PRO A 404 30.04 11.39 -2.34
N LYS A 405 30.30 10.93 -1.12
CA LYS A 405 29.32 10.94 -0.01
C LYS A 405 29.97 10.72 1.35
N SER A 406 29.40 11.35 2.37
CA SER A 406 29.65 11.01 3.78
C SER A 406 28.98 9.68 4.15
N LEU A 407 29.76 8.71 4.61
CA LEU A 407 29.29 7.42 5.09
C LEU A 407 29.17 7.42 6.61
N GLY A 408 27.98 7.09 7.11
CA GLY A 408 27.74 6.82 8.54
C GLY A 408 27.63 5.34 8.85
N GLU A 409 27.35 5.03 10.12
CA GLU A 409 27.19 3.67 10.63
C GLU A 409 25.80 3.10 10.31
N ARG A 410 25.71 1.76 10.24
CA ARG A 410 24.46 0.99 10.14
C ARG A 410 23.54 1.43 9.00
N LYS A 411 24.12 1.97 7.92
CA LYS A 411 23.38 2.36 6.72
C LYS A 411 22.95 1.12 5.96
N ASN A 412 21.73 1.12 5.44
CA ASN A 412 21.24 0.02 4.62
C ASN A 412 22.10 -0.14 3.37
N CYS A 413 22.19 -1.37 2.87
CA CYS A 413 22.92 -1.72 1.66
C CYS A 413 22.06 -2.59 0.76
N ASN A 414 22.13 -2.34 -0.55
CA ASN A 414 21.46 -3.12 -1.58
C ASN A 414 22.49 -3.59 -2.61
N LEU A 415 22.31 -4.82 -3.11
CA LEU A 415 23.18 -5.48 -4.09
C LEU A 415 22.37 -5.80 -5.37
N PRO A 416 22.17 -4.83 -6.28
CA PRO A 416 21.40 -5.05 -7.51
C PRO A 416 21.92 -6.23 -8.34
N GLY A 417 21.00 -7.11 -8.74
CA GLY A 417 21.31 -8.28 -9.57
C GLY A 417 22.00 -9.43 -8.83
N VAL A 418 22.14 -9.34 -7.51
CA VAL A 418 22.74 -10.38 -6.65
C VAL A 418 21.64 -11.14 -5.91
N LYS A 419 21.71 -12.47 -5.94
CA LYS A 419 20.87 -13.31 -5.08
C LYS A 419 21.47 -13.32 -3.68
N VAL A 420 20.90 -12.51 -2.79
CA VAL A 420 21.30 -12.43 -1.39
C VAL A 420 20.84 -13.70 -0.67
N ASP A 421 21.79 -14.41 -0.06
CA ASP A 421 21.59 -15.67 0.67
C ASP A 421 21.60 -15.42 2.19
N ILE A 422 20.62 -14.64 2.62
CA ILE A 422 20.29 -14.36 4.02
C ILE A 422 18.94 -15.02 4.29
N PRO A 423 18.73 -15.68 5.45
CA PRO A 423 17.43 -16.19 5.82
C PRO A 423 16.38 -15.07 5.77
N VAL A 424 15.23 -15.35 5.13
CA VAL A 424 14.16 -14.36 4.94
C VAL A 424 13.59 -13.89 6.28
N LEU A 425 13.61 -14.76 7.30
CA LEU A 425 13.26 -14.43 8.67
C LEU A 425 14.48 -14.73 9.55
N THR A 426 14.94 -13.73 10.28
CA THR A 426 15.93 -13.92 11.35
C THR A 426 15.26 -14.52 12.59
N GLU A 427 16.04 -15.00 13.57
CA GLU A 427 15.48 -15.48 14.85
C GLU A 427 14.62 -14.41 15.53
N LYS A 428 15.04 -13.13 15.45
CA LYS A 428 14.24 -12.01 15.92
C LYS A 428 12.93 -11.87 15.14
N ASP A 429 12.96 -11.98 13.82
CA ASP A 429 11.72 -11.87 13.02
C ASP A 429 10.76 -13.03 13.33
N ILE A 430 11.27 -14.22 13.66
CA ILE A 430 10.45 -15.36 14.10
C ILE A 430 9.82 -15.04 15.47
N ASP A 431 10.60 -14.51 16.40
CA ASP A 431 10.11 -14.08 17.72
C ASP A 431 9.06 -12.96 17.60
N ASP A 432 9.24 -12.00 16.68
CA ASP A 432 8.29 -10.93 16.39
C ASP A 432 6.94 -11.45 15.83
N LEU A 433 6.90 -12.66 15.26
CA LEU A 433 5.69 -13.25 14.62
C LEU A 433 4.87 -14.17 15.54
N VAL A 434 5.45 -14.65 16.65
CA VAL A 434 4.84 -15.60 17.60
C VAL A 434 4.22 -14.84 18.76
#